data_AF-A0A5A7N7B0-F1
#
_entry.id   AF-A0A5A7N7B0-F1
#
_cell.length_a   1.000
_cell.length_b   1.000
_cell.length_c   1.000
_cell.angle_alpha   90.00
_cell.angle_beta   90.00
_cell.angle_gamma   90.00
#
_symmetry.space_group_name_H-M   'P 1'
#
loop_
_entity.id
_entity.type
_entity.pdbx_description
1 polymer ?
#
loop_
_entity_poly.entity_id
_entity_poly.type
_entity_poly.pdbx_seq_one_letter_code
_entity_poly.pdbx_strand_id
1 'polypeptide(L)'
;MSRQRFSIVQGWTRIGTQFLPFADAATADLPLPRLLRLALFQISVGMAFVLLNATLNRVMIVELGVPASLVAIMIALPLVFAPLRALIGHRSDHHRSFLGWKRVPYIWMGSLLQFGGFAIMPFALLILSGDTHGPILIGQVGAALAFLLVGAGLHITQTTGLALATDLAPEASRPRVVALLYVMLLLGMVASA
;
A
#
# COMPACT_ATOMS: atom_id res chain seq x y z
N MET A 1 -19.90 12.47 -45.81
CA MET A 1 -19.90 11.20 -45.04
C MET A 1 -18.95 11.33 -43.85
N SER A 2 -19.43 11.55 -42.62
CA SER A 2 -18.57 11.44 -41.40
C SER A 2 -19.31 11.49 -40.05
N ARG A 3 -20.58 11.07 -39.95
CA ARG A 3 -21.35 11.11 -38.68
C ARG A 3 -21.21 9.87 -37.76
N GLN A 4 -20.43 8.86 -38.11
CA GLN A 4 -20.48 7.55 -37.43
C GLN A 4 -19.39 7.28 -36.36
N ARG A 5 -18.39 8.16 -36.16
CA ARG A 5 -17.29 7.88 -35.21
C ARG A 5 -17.57 8.27 -33.74
N PHE A 6 -18.67 8.95 -33.44
CA PHE A 6 -18.99 9.40 -32.07
C PHE A 6 -19.83 8.40 -31.23
N SER A 7 -20.37 7.33 -31.85
CA SER A 7 -21.29 6.39 -31.20
C SER A 7 -20.59 5.41 -30.25
N ILE A 8 -19.40 4.92 -30.62
CA ILE A 8 -18.68 3.90 -29.86
C ILE A 8 -18.20 4.49 -28.52
N VAL A 9 -17.56 5.66 -28.53
CA VAL A 9 -17.02 6.30 -27.31
C VAL A 9 -18.11 6.61 -26.27
N GLN A 10 -19.32 7.01 -26.73
CA GLN A 10 -20.46 7.28 -25.84
C GLN A 10 -21.09 5.99 -25.26
N GLY A 11 -21.09 4.90 -26.02
CA GLY A 11 -21.50 3.58 -25.54
C GLY A 11 -20.55 3.03 -24.46
N TRP A 12 -19.24 3.13 -24.70
CA TRP A 12 -18.22 2.69 -23.75
C TRP A 12 -18.20 3.53 -22.46
N THR A 13 -18.49 4.83 -22.52
CA THR A 13 -18.58 5.69 -21.33
C THR A 13 -19.82 5.41 -20.50
N ARG A 14 -20.99 5.14 -21.11
CA ARG A 14 -22.21 4.74 -20.37
C ARG A 14 -22.07 3.37 -19.71
N ILE A 15 -21.55 2.38 -20.43
CA ILE A 15 -21.27 1.04 -19.88
C ILE A 15 -20.18 1.15 -18.79
N GLY A 16 -19.16 1.97 -19.01
CA GLY A 16 -18.11 2.28 -18.04
C GLY A 16 -18.66 2.82 -16.73
N THR A 17 -19.53 3.82 -16.72
CA THR A 17 -20.09 4.36 -15.46
C THR A 17 -21.04 3.42 -14.73
N GLN A 18 -21.68 2.50 -15.46
CA GLN A 18 -22.66 1.56 -14.90
C GLN A 18 -21.99 0.30 -14.31
N PHE A 19 -20.86 -0.14 -14.88
CA PHE A 19 -20.09 -1.31 -14.40
C PHE A 19 -18.80 -0.93 -13.64
N LEU A 20 -18.29 0.28 -13.81
CA LEU A 20 -17.12 0.84 -13.10
C LEU A 20 -17.54 2.11 -12.35
N PRO A 21 -18.13 1.99 -11.14
CA PRO A 21 -18.60 3.15 -10.37
C PRO A 21 -17.49 4.16 -9.99
N PHE A 22 -16.21 3.76 -10.13
CA PHE A 22 -15.04 4.62 -9.96
C PHE A 22 -14.67 5.46 -11.21
N ALA A 23 -15.23 5.15 -12.38
CA ALA A 23 -14.95 5.89 -13.61
C ALA A 23 -15.42 7.36 -13.53
N ASP A 24 -16.37 7.65 -12.63
CA ASP A 24 -16.87 8.99 -12.32
C ASP A 24 -16.35 9.50 -10.95
N ALA A 25 -15.12 9.14 -10.56
CA ALA A 25 -14.48 9.65 -9.34
C ALA A 25 -13.84 11.04 -9.53
N ALA A 26 -13.65 11.47 -10.78
CA ALA A 26 -13.03 12.75 -11.09
C ALA A 26 -14.00 13.90 -10.83
N THR A 27 -13.52 14.95 -10.19
CA THR A 27 -14.29 16.19 -9.95
C THR A 27 -13.48 17.40 -10.42
N ALA A 28 -14.10 18.58 -10.46
CA ALA A 28 -13.38 19.81 -10.77
C ALA A 28 -12.24 20.08 -9.77
N ASP A 29 -12.49 19.80 -8.48
CA ASP A 29 -11.51 20.01 -7.40
C ASP A 29 -10.43 18.91 -7.33
N LEU A 30 -10.79 17.69 -7.73
CA LEU A 30 -9.91 16.53 -7.76
C LEU A 30 -9.94 15.85 -9.14
N PRO A 31 -9.19 16.38 -10.13
CA PRO A 31 -9.18 15.82 -11.48
C PRO A 31 -8.48 14.47 -11.51
N LEU A 32 -8.86 13.62 -12.46
CA LEU A 32 -8.39 12.22 -12.57
C LEU A 32 -6.86 12.08 -12.54
N PRO A 33 -6.03 12.89 -13.23
CA PRO A 33 -4.58 12.74 -13.17
C PRO A 33 -4.01 12.95 -11.77
N ARG A 34 -4.59 13.88 -10.99
CA ARG A 34 -4.18 14.14 -9.60
C ARG A 34 -4.58 12.97 -8.70
N LEU A 35 -5.75 12.40 -8.93
CA LEU A 35 -6.24 11.24 -8.21
C LEU A 35 -5.44 9.97 -8.54
N LEU A 36 -5.10 9.72 -9.80
CA LEU A 36 -4.24 8.61 -10.21
C LEU A 36 -2.82 8.74 -9.63
N ARG A 37 -2.26 9.96 -9.61
CA ARG A 37 -0.99 10.22 -8.94
C ARG A 37 -1.07 9.94 -7.44
N LEU A 38 -2.17 10.34 -6.79
CA LEU A 38 -2.42 10.01 -5.39
C LEU A 38 -2.53 8.50 -5.21
N ALA A 39 -3.17 7.77 -6.12
CA ALA A 39 -3.35 6.34 -6.03
C ALA A 39 -2.05 5.51 -6.17
N LEU A 40 -0.93 6.11 -6.58
CA LEU A 40 0.35 5.40 -6.68
C LEU A 40 0.82 4.82 -5.34
N PHE A 41 0.48 5.44 -4.20
CA PHE A 41 0.81 4.84 -2.90
C PHE A 41 0.06 3.52 -2.70
N GLN A 42 -1.19 3.39 -3.20
CA GLN A 42 -1.97 2.16 -3.09
C GLN A 42 -1.39 1.04 -3.96
N ILE A 43 -0.89 1.37 -5.15
CA ILE A 43 -0.15 0.39 -5.95
C ILE A 43 1.03 -0.13 -5.13
N SER A 44 1.90 0.76 -4.63
CA SER A 44 3.08 0.38 -3.85
C SER A 44 2.73 -0.48 -2.61
N VAL A 45 1.68 -0.10 -1.88
CA VAL A 45 1.12 -0.86 -0.77
C VAL A 45 0.69 -2.27 -1.20
N GLY A 46 0.01 -2.39 -2.35
CA GLY A 46 -0.42 -3.68 -2.90
C GLY A 46 0.74 -4.58 -3.29
N MET A 47 1.75 -4.01 -3.95
CA MET A 47 2.99 -4.73 -4.29
C MET A 47 3.69 -5.25 -3.04
N ALA A 48 3.85 -4.39 -2.03
CA ALA A 48 4.48 -4.75 -0.76
C ALA A 48 3.71 -5.85 -0.01
N PHE A 49 2.37 -5.80 -0.07
CA PHE A 49 1.52 -6.81 0.55
C PHE A 49 1.72 -8.19 -0.07
N VAL A 50 1.77 -8.28 -1.41
CA VAL A 50 2.04 -9.55 -2.12
C VAL A 50 3.44 -10.05 -1.84
N LEU A 51 4.44 -9.17 -1.90
CA LEU A 51 5.82 -9.53 -1.63
C LEU A 51 5.98 -10.16 -0.23
N LEU A 52 5.39 -9.56 0.81
CA LEU A 52 5.46 -10.08 2.19
C LEU A 52 4.67 -11.38 2.38
N ASN A 53 3.41 -11.43 1.92
CA ASN A 53 2.49 -12.51 2.27
C ASN A 53 2.53 -13.72 1.32
N ALA A 54 2.96 -13.50 0.07
CA ALA A 54 3.07 -14.55 -0.94
C ALA A 54 4.53 -14.89 -1.23
N THR A 55 5.27 -13.98 -1.88
CA THR A 55 6.60 -14.28 -2.43
C THR A 55 7.60 -14.63 -1.34
N LEU A 56 7.77 -13.77 -0.34
CA LEU A 56 8.75 -13.97 0.73
C LEU A 56 8.34 -15.05 1.70
N ASN A 57 7.04 -15.14 2.01
CA ASN A 57 6.52 -16.24 2.83
C ASN A 57 6.92 -17.60 2.23
N ARG A 58 6.71 -17.78 0.91
CA ARG A 58 7.12 -18.98 0.19
C ARG A 58 8.65 -19.15 0.17
N VAL A 59 9.39 -18.12 -0.26
CA VAL A 59 10.87 -18.13 -0.33
C VAL A 59 11.50 -18.52 1.01
N MET A 60 11.02 -17.97 2.11
CA MET A 60 11.56 -18.27 3.43
C MET A 60 11.31 -19.72 3.84
N ILE A 61 10.12 -20.27 3.55
CA ILE A 61 9.76 -21.63 3.99
C ILE A 61 10.38 -22.70 3.06
N VAL A 62 10.18 -22.56 1.75
CA VAL A 62 10.49 -23.61 0.78
C VAL A 62 11.94 -23.54 0.34
N GLU A 63 12.44 -22.35 0.02
CA GLU A 63 13.79 -22.17 -0.52
C GLU A 63 14.86 -22.00 0.58
N LEU A 64 14.56 -21.26 1.65
CA LEU A 64 15.52 -21.01 2.74
C LEU A 64 15.36 -21.99 3.92
N GLY A 65 14.35 -22.86 3.89
CA GLY A 65 14.13 -23.87 4.94
C GLY A 65 13.80 -23.29 6.33
N VAL A 66 13.37 -22.02 6.40
CA VAL A 66 12.99 -21.38 7.66
C VAL A 66 11.70 -22.04 8.19
N PRO A 67 11.62 -22.41 9.48
CA PRO A 67 10.44 -23.03 10.04
C PRO A 67 9.18 -22.18 9.81
N ALA A 68 8.11 -22.80 9.29
CA ALA A 68 6.86 -22.11 8.99
C ALA A 68 6.25 -21.40 10.22
N SER A 69 6.45 -21.94 11.41
CA SER A 69 6.02 -21.29 12.67
C SER A 69 6.70 -19.94 12.89
N LEU A 70 8.00 -19.83 12.57
CA LEU A 70 8.75 -18.60 12.70
C LEU A 70 8.31 -17.57 11.64
N VAL A 71 8.16 -18.00 10.39
CA VAL A 71 7.67 -17.14 9.30
C VAL A 71 6.25 -16.63 9.60
N ALA A 72 5.38 -17.48 10.14
CA ALA A 72 4.03 -17.09 10.57
C ALA A 72 4.05 -16.01 11.66
N ILE A 73 4.98 -16.09 12.63
CA ILE A 73 5.18 -15.04 13.63
C ILE A 73 5.59 -13.73 12.95
N MET A 74 6.53 -13.77 11.99
CA MET A 74 6.99 -12.57 11.27
C MET A 74 5.85 -11.92 10.46
N ILE A 75 5.01 -12.70 9.79
CA ILE A 75 3.84 -12.21 9.04
C ILE A 75 2.77 -11.64 9.97
N ALA A 76 2.64 -12.18 11.18
CA ALA A 76 1.69 -11.68 12.17
C ALA A 76 2.11 -10.33 12.77
N LEU A 77 3.41 -9.95 12.76
CA LEU A 77 3.90 -8.68 13.32
C LEU A 77 3.19 -7.44 12.75
N PRO A 78 3.07 -7.26 11.42
CA PRO A 78 2.22 -6.22 10.82
C PRO A 78 0.79 -6.20 11.37
N LEU A 79 0.19 -7.38 11.55
CA LEU A 79 -1.18 -7.53 12.00
C LEU A 79 -1.35 -7.09 13.46
N VAL A 80 -0.36 -7.39 14.30
CA VAL A 80 -0.28 -6.90 15.69
C VAL A 80 -0.12 -5.38 15.74
N PHE A 81 0.54 -4.78 14.75
CA PHE A 81 0.63 -3.33 14.63
C PHE A 81 -0.68 -2.68 14.14
N ALA A 82 -1.56 -3.43 13.46
CA ALA A 82 -2.76 -2.92 12.82
C ALA A 82 -3.71 -2.10 13.73
N PRO A 83 -3.90 -2.41 15.03
CA PRO A 83 -4.72 -1.58 15.93
C PRO A 83 -4.14 -0.17 16.16
N LEU A 84 -2.82 0.00 16.10
CA LEU A 84 -2.15 1.30 16.27
C LEU A 84 -2.52 2.28 15.16
N ARG A 85 -3.06 1.80 14.02
CA ARG A 85 -3.63 2.65 12.96
C ARG A 85 -4.68 3.61 13.48
N ALA A 86 -5.52 3.21 14.45
CA ALA A 86 -6.53 4.10 15.03
C ALA A 86 -5.89 5.30 15.73
N LEU A 87 -4.82 5.06 16.51
CA LEU A 87 -4.05 6.11 17.15
C LEU A 87 -3.36 7.00 16.13
N ILE A 88 -2.75 6.41 15.10
CA ILE A 88 -2.05 7.15 14.04
C ILE A 88 -3.04 8.02 13.24
N GLY A 89 -4.22 7.50 12.93
CA GLY A 89 -5.33 8.25 12.31
C GLY A 89 -5.69 9.47 13.14
N HIS A 90 -6.01 9.26 14.43
CA HIS A 90 -6.34 10.35 15.36
C HIS A 90 -5.23 11.41 15.46
N ARG A 91 -3.96 10.98 15.52
CA ARG A 91 -2.79 11.87 15.58
C ARG A 91 -2.63 12.65 14.27
N SER A 92 -2.93 12.04 13.12
CA SER A 92 -2.89 12.72 11.82
C SER A 92 -4.00 13.77 11.67
N ASP A 93 -5.17 13.56 12.29
CA ASP A 93 -6.29 14.51 12.28
C ASP A 93 -5.99 15.78 13.10
N HIS A 94 -5.36 15.61 14.27
CA HIS A 94 -5.08 16.69 15.23
C HIS A 94 -3.70 17.34 15.04
N HIS A 95 -2.94 16.92 14.03
CA HIS A 95 -1.59 17.43 13.80
C HIS A 95 -1.63 18.92 13.40
N ARG A 96 -1.02 19.77 14.24
CA ARG A 96 -0.82 21.19 13.92
C ARG A 96 0.37 21.32 12.96
N SER A 97 0.09 21.51 11.68
CA SER A 97 1.11 21.75 10.66
C SER A 97 1.27 23.24 10.40
N PHE A 98 2.46 23.78 10.68
CA PHE A 98 2.82 25.17 10.40
C PHE A 98 2.88 25.49 8.90
N LEU A 99 3.01 24.46 8.06
CA LEU A 99 3.09 24.55 6.59
C LEU A 99 1.78 24.12 5.88
N GLY A 100 0.71 23.82 6.65
CA GLY A 100 -0.57 23.34 6.12
C GLY A 100 -0.59 21.85 5.72
N TRP A 101 0.54 21.16 5.76
CA TRP A 101 0.66 19.72 5.46
C TRP A 101 0.34 18.87 6.69
N LYS A 102 -0.94 18.60 6.94
CA LYS A 102 -1.37 17.81 8.12
C LYS A 102 -1.05 16.31 7.99
N ARG A 103 -1.39 15.71 6.85
CA ARG A 103 -1.33 14.25 6.63
C ARG A 103 -0.10 13.76 5.85
N VAL A 104 0.50 14.62 5.03
CA VAL A 104 1.67 14.28 4.19
C VAL A 104 2.87 13.77 5.02
N PRO A 105 3.23 14.36 6.18
CA PRO A 105 4.37 13.87 6.97
C PRO A 105 4.23 12.42 7.44
N TYR A 106 3.00 11.99 7.74
CA TYR A 106 2.72 10.60 8.15
C TYR A 106 2.83 9.64 6.98
N ILE A 107 2.35 10.02 5.79
CA ILE A 107 2.53 9.22 4.58
C ILE A 107 4.03 9.08 4.28
N TRP A 108 4.79 10.17 4.37
CA TRP A 108 6.24 10.15 4.18
C TRP A 108 6.94 9.24 5.20
N MET A 109 6.58 9.34 6.48
CA MET A 109 7.13 8.49 7.53
C MET A 109 6.81 7.01 7.28
N GLY A 110 5.57 6.70 6.91
CA GLY A 110 5.18 5.34 6.56
C GLY A 110 5.96 4.80 5.35
N SER A 111 6.16 5.61 4.32
CA SER A 111 6.98 5.26 3.16
C SER A 111 8.46 5.06 3.53
N LEU A 112 9.02 5.88 4.44
CA LEU A 112 10.38 5.70 4.95
C LEU A 112 10.52 4.40 5.75
N LEU A 113 9.52 4.03 6.56
CA LEU A 113 9.50 2.75 7.26
C LEU A 113 9.47 1.57 6.27
N GLN A 114 8.65 1.65 5.22
CA GLN A 114 8.65 0.65 4.14
C GLN A 114 10.01 0.55 3.46
N PHE A 115 10.59 1.68 3.08
CA PHE A 115 11.91 1.73 2.48
C PHE A 115 12.98 1.12 3.40
N GLY A 116 13.00 1.49 4.68
CA GLY A 116 13.94 0.94 5.65
C GLY A 116 13.78 -0.57 5.84
N GLY A 117 12.55 -1.06 5.93
CA GLY A 117 12.28 -2.49 5.99
C GLY A 117 12.76 -3.23 4.75
N PHE A 118 12.47 -2.72 3.55
CA PHE A 118 12.98 -3.31 2.31
C PHE A 118 14.49 -3.17 2.12
N ALA A 119 15.11 -2.14 2.69
CA ALA A 119 16.57 -2.00 2.65
C ALA A 119 17.27 -3.06 3.54
N ILE A 120 16.68 -3.42 4.68
CA ILE A 120 17.21 -4.44 5.60
C ILE A 120 16.99 -5.86 5.06
N MET A 121 15.86 -6.08 4.41
CA MET A 121 15.35 -7.41 4.06
C MET A 121 16.31 -8.28 3.22
N PRO A 122 16.96 -7.82 2.14
CA PRO A 122 17.90 -8.64 1.38
C PRO A 122 19.05 -9.16 2.23
N PHE A 123 19.59 -8.34 3.13
CA PHE A 123 20.68 -8.74 4.01
C PHE A 123 20.23 -9.75 5.06
N ALA A 124 19.02 -9.59 5.59
CA ALA A 124 18.44 -10.57 6.51
C ALA A 124 18.23 -11.94 5.84
N LEU A 125 17.72 -11.95 4.61
CA LEU A 125 17.50 -13.18 3.84
C LEU A 125 18.82 -13.85 3.44
N LEU A 126 19.85 -13.07 3.12
CA LEU A 126 21.19 -13.57 2.80
C LEU A 126 21.86 -14.24 4.00
N ILE A 127 21.61 -13.76 5.22
CA ILE A 127 22.06 -14.45 6.44
C ILE A 127 21.22 -15.72 6.70
N LEU A 128 19.92 -15.66 6.42
CA LEU A 128 19.01 -16.80 6.58
C LEU A 128 19.26 -17.94 5.58
N SER A 129 19.85 -17.66 4.40
CA SER A 129 20.17 -18.71 3.42
C SER A 129 21.27 -19.67 3.89
N GLY A 130 22.04 -19.28 4.91
CA GLY A 130 23.15 -20.10 5.41
C GLY A 130 24.44 -20.00 4.58
N ASP A 131 24.44 -19.24 3.48
CA ASP A 131 25.61 -19.03 2.61
C ASP A 131 26.62 -18.02 3.19
N THR A 132 26.43 -17.60 4.44
CA THR A 132 27.30 -16.64 5.12
C THR A 132 27.74 -17.13 6.49
N HIS A 133 28.86 -16.58 6.96
CA HIS A 133 29.40 -16.82 8.30
C HIS A 133 28.64 -16.05 9.41
N GLY A 134 27.50 -15.44 9.09
CA GLY A 134 26.71 -14.64 10.03
C GLY A 134 25.88 -15.51 10.98
N PRO A 135 25.70 -15.12 12.25
CA PRO A 135 24.78 -15.82 13.15
C PRO A 135 23.34 -15.83 12.60
N ILE A 136 22.74 -17.02 12.46
CA ILE A 136 21.36 -17.22 11.96
C ILE A 136 20.34 -16.37 12.75
N LEU A 137 20.54 -16.22 14.06
CA LEU A 137 19.69 -15.40 14.92
C LEU A 137 19.62 -13.93 14.44
N ILE A 138 20.72 -13.38 13.92
CA ILE A 138 20.75 -12.01 13.39
C ILE A 138 19.91 -11.92 12.11
N GLY A 139 19.97 -12.95 11.26
CA GLY A 139 19.10 -13.05 10.08
C GLY A 139 17.61 -13.11 10.45
N GLN A 140 17.26 -13.91 11.46
CA GLN A 140 15.89 -14.03 11.96
C GLN A 140 15.38 -12.70 12.55
N VAL A 141 16.17 -12.05 13.41
CA VAL A 141 15.81 -10.76 14.01
C VAL A 141 15.74 -9.66 12.95
N GLY A 142 16.68 -9.64 12.01
CA GLY A 142 16.69 -8.71 10.88
C GLY A 142 15.46 -8.86 9.98
N ALA A 143 15.05 -10.10 9.69
CA ALA A 143 13.85 -10.38 8.90
C ALA A 143 12.58 -9.99 9.66
N ALA A 144 12.48 -10.32 10.96
CA ALA A 144 11.36 -9.89 11.79
C ALA A 144 11.24 -8.37 11.87
N LEU A 145 12.35 -7.65 12.04
CA LEU A 145 12.40 -6.20 12.03
C LEU A 145 11.99 -5.65 10.65
N ALA A 146 12.48 -6.23 9.56
CA ALA A 146 12.11 -5.83 8.21
C ALA A 146 10.60 -5.98 7.97
N PHE A 147 10.02 -7.13 8.33
CA PHE A 147 8.57 -7.38 8.22
C PHE A 147 7.76 -6.38 9.06
N LEU A 148 8.19 -6.11 10.29
CA LEU A 148 7.54 -5.14 11.15
C LEU A 148 7.60 -3.72 10.56
N LEU A 149 8.77 -3.29 10.07
CA LEU A 149 8.94 -1.96 9.48
C LEU A 149 8.12 -1.79 8.19
N VAL A 150 8.15 -2.77 7.28
CA VAL A 150 7.34 -2.72 6.06
C VAL A 150 5.86 -2.74 6.42
N GLY A 151 5.42 -3.64 7.31
CA GLY A 151 4.03 -3.73 7.74
C GLY A 151 3.51 -2.47 8.43
N ALA A 152 4.27 -1.93 9.37
CA ALA A 152 3.94 -0.69 10.06
C ALA A 152 3.85 0.48 9.07
N GLY A 153 4.82 0.60 8.18
CA GLY A 153 4.83 1.61 7.14
C GLY A 153 3.61 1.51 6.21
N LEU A 154 3.28 0.30 5.76
CA LEU A 154 2.11 0.00 4.91
C LEU A 154 0.80 0.40 5.60
N HIS A 155 0.66 0.09 6.89
CA HIS A 155 -0.51 0.48 7.68
C HIS A 155 -0.61 1.99 7.93
N ILE A 156 0.50 2.67 8.17
CA ILE A 156 0.55 4.13 8.33
C ILE A 156 0.16 4.85 7.04
N THR A 157 0.77 4.44 5.91
CA THR A 157 0.50 5.05 4.60
C THR A 157 -0.94 4.81 4.16
N GLN A 158 -1.47 3.60 4.33
CA GLN A 158 -2.86 3.30 4.00
C GLN A 158 -3.85 4.15 4.80
N THR A 159 -3.75 4.15 6.13
CA THR A 159 -4.69 4.86 7.00
C THR A 159 -4.68 6.36 6.70
N THR A 160 -3.50 6.95 6.58
CA THR A 160 -3.37 8.40 6.38
C THR A 160 -3.61 8.81 4.94
N GLY A 161 -3.24 7.97 3.98
CA GLY A 161 -3.41 8.22 2.55
C GLY A 161 -4.88 8.15 2.10
N LEU A 162 -5.65 7.17 2.60
CA LEU A 162 -7.09 7.12 2.37
C LEU A 162 -7.79 8.33 2.98
N ALA A 163 -7.42 8.72 4.22
CA ALA A 163 -7.97 9.91 4.87
C ALA A 163 -7.63 11.20 4.09
N LEU A 164 -6.40 11.32 3.57
CA LEU A 164 -6.01 12.45 2.72
C LEU A 164 -6.83 12.48 1.42
N ALA A 165 -7.09 11.33 0.81
CA ALA A 165 -7.92 11.27 -0.39
C ALA A 165 -9.36 11.72 -0.13
N THR A 166 -9.94 11.33 1.01
CA THR A 166 -11.30 11.76 1.39
C THR A 166 -11.36 13.23 1.79
N ASP A 167 -10.29 13.78 2.35
CA ASP A 167 -10.19 15.21 2.66
C ASP A 167 -10.12 16.07 1.39
N LEU A 168 -9.49 15.56 0.33
CA LEU A 168 -9.38 16.24 -0.97
C LEU A 168 -10.62 16.08 -1.86
N ALA A 169 -11.43 15.05 -1.62
CA ALA A 169 -12.57 14.71 -2.45
C ALA A 169 -13.86 15.43 -1.97
N PRO A 170 -14.66 16.00 -2.89
CA PRO A 170 -16.01 16.46 -2.58
C PRO A 170 -16.86 15.34 -1.98
N GLU A 171 -17.75 15.65 -1.05
CA GLU A 171 -18.48 14.65 -0.24
C GLU A 171 -19.22 13.60 -1.09
N ALA A 172 -19.89 14.04 -2.16
CA ALA A 172 -20.62 13.18 -3.09
C ALA A 172 -19.74 12.20 -3.89
N SER A 173 -18.44 12.45 -3.96
CA SER A 173 -17.45 11.65 -4.71
C SER A 173 -16.57 10.78 -3.81
N ARG A 174 -16.54 11.00 -2.48
CA ARG A 174 -15.69 10.24 -1.53
C ARG A 174 -15.80 8.72 -1.69
N PRO A 175 -17.00 8.10 -1.80
CA PRO A 175 -17.11 6.65 -1.96
C PRO A 175 -16.43 6.15 -3.25
N ARG A 176 -16.54 6.91 -4.34
CA ARG A 176 -15.96 6.56 -5.65
C ARG A 176 -14.45 6.71 -5.67
N VAL A 177 -13.93 7.74 -4.98
CA VAL A 177 -12.49 7.93 -4.76
C VAL A 177 -11.91 6.77 -3.96
N VAL A 178 -12.55 6.38 -2.87
CA VAL A 178 -12.11 5.21 -2.07
C VAL A 178 -12.15 3.94 -2.92
N ALA A 179 -13.23 3.71 -3.67
CA ALA A 179 -13.33 2.56 -4.57
C ALA A 179 -12.18 2.51 -5.59
N LEU A 180 -11.85 3.64 -6.23
CA LEU A 180 -10.72 3.74 -7.15
C LEU A 180 -9.40 3.37 -6.45
N LEU A 181 -9.17 3.86 -5.24
CA LEU A 181 -7.95 3.57 -4.48
C LEU A 181 -7.80 2.08 -4.14
N TYR A 182 -8.91 1.37 -3.88
CA TYR A 182 -8.90 -0.08 -3.71
C TYR A 182 -8.69 -0.83 -5.02
N VAL A 183 -9.25 -0.34 -6.14
CA VAL A 183 -8.94 -0.91 -7.47
C VAL A 183 -7.44 -0.79 -7.77
N MET A 184 -6.84 0.37 -7.48
CA MET A 184 -5.40 0.59 -7.68
C MET A 184 -4.54 -0.28 -6.76
N LEU A 185 -4.99 -0.52 -5.53
CA LEU A 185 -4.39 -1.51 -4.63
C LEU A 185 -4.40 -2.92 -5.26
N LEU A 186 -5.56 -3.36 -5.74
CA LEU A 186 -5.72 -4.68 -6.38
C LEU A 186 -4.88 -4.80 -7.64
N LEU A 187 -4.79 -3.75 -8.46
CA LEU A 187 -3.90 -3.70 -9.62
C LEU A 187 -2.44 -3.88 -9.21
N GLY A 188 -1.98 -3.21 -8.14
CA GLY A 188 -0.64 -3.38 -7.60
C GLY A 188 -0.37 -4.80 -7.12
N MET A 189 -1.37 -5.44 -6.49
CA MET A 189 -1.27 -6.84 -6.07
C MET A 189 -1.16 -7.78 -7.28
N VAL A 190 -2.06 -7.67 -8.26
CA VAL A 190 -2.07 -8.53 -9.46
C VAL A 190 -0.80 -8.36 -10.28
N ALA A 191 -0.29 -7.14 -10.42
CA ALA A 191 0.94 -6.89 -11.16
C ALA A 191 2.21 -7.46 -10.50
N SER A 192 2.15 -7.81 -9.21
CA SER A 192 3.29 -8.30 -8.43
C SER A 192 3.24 -9.78 -8.10
N ALA A 193 2.11 -10.45 -8.38
CA ALA A 193 1.89 -11.87 -8.13
C ALA A 193 2.48 -12.71 -9.27
#